data_AF-A0A5C3K9F7-F1
#
_entry.id   AF-A0A5C3K9F7-F1
#
_cell.length_a   1.000
_cell.length_b   1.000
_cell.length_c   1.000
_cell.angle_alpha   90.00
_cell.angle_beta   90.00
_cell.angle_gamma   90.00
#
_symmetry.space_group_name_H-M   'P 1'
#
loop_
_entity.id
_entity.type
_entity.pdbx_description
1 polymer ?
#
loop_
_entity_poly.entity_id
_entity_poly.type
_entity_poly.pdbx_seq_one_letter_code
_entity_poly.pdbx_strand_id
1 'polypeptide(L)'
;MSESAPPTITLVAAPTTTNDALSIPRESESPRARIFTQLMTLGLTLILPQLVAMVSTVCRVVYRRRKRQLWWDDHFVVVALSADILYYCLLWVRVSIKGQKGAVIAPEQIVIGWVDFHALIIVLWSNRISITLCVARVIRSHRRNYRILIGAATFLALFAVTLLVGFIISCSTSKPRIVSSSNGTTTQTTVDPTFCKYNVEGVIRFLFGAGDIFGSVLVIFVFLNLVWKVSYQRSKRIRVYLAHTVTIVSCLLAIATVAIFLHRHRVRVDFVPQTLAALSFFPCNFAVVLTHFYNTYGDSVDDTKTLIDDNESRQSIKMKTSQQEIAVPANIHDKWQAWRPMQKF
;
A
#
# COMPACT_ATOMS: atom_id res chain seq x y z
N MET A 1 -62.76 19.77 -29.81
CA MET A 1 -62.70 18.39 -29.27
C MET A 1 -62.01 18.48 -27.93
N SER A 2 -62.80 18.39 -26.85
CA SER A 2 -62.34 18.52 -25.47
C SER A 2 -62.15 17.13 -24.90
N GLU A 3 -60.92 16.75 -24.62
CA GLU A 3 -60.54 15.43 -24.12
C GLU A 3 -60.67 15.43 -22.59
N SER A 4 -61.70 14.76 -22.08
CA SER A 4 -62.00 14.63 -20.66
C SER A 4 -61.04 13.65 -19.98
N ALA A 5 -60.25 14.13 -19.02
CA ALA A 5 -59.37 13.29 -18.21
C ALA A 5 -60.17 12.36 -17.26
N PRO A 6 -59.70 11.11 -17.03
CA PRO A 6 -60.37 10.16 -16.15
C PRO A 6 -60.16 10.47 -14.65
N PRO A 7 -61.11 10.08 -13.78
CA PRO A 7 -61.05 10.35 -12.35
C PRO A 7 -59.93 9.56 -11.65
N THR A 8 -59.16 10.27 -10.84
CA THR A 8 -58.10 9.69 -9.98
C THR A 8 -58.75 9.06 -8.75
N ILE A 9 -58.65 7.73 -8.63
CA ILE A 9 -59.11 6.96 -7.47
C ILE A 9 -58.03 7.05 -6.38
N THR A 10 -58.28 7.82 -5.33
CA THR A 10 -57.49 7.82 -4.09
C THR A 10 -57.81 6.58 -3.28
N LEU A 11 -56.90 5.60 -3.32
CA LEU A 11 -56.89 4.45 -2.40
C LEU A 11 -56.48 4.93 -1.00
N VAL A 12 -57.46 5.01 -0.10
CA VAL A 12 -57.24 5.21 1.33
C VAL A 12 -56.69 3.91 1.90
N ALA A 13 -55.41 3.92 2.28
CA ALA A 13 -54.76 2.78 2.91
C ALA A 13 -55.33 2.54 4.32
N ALA A 14 -55.70 1.29 4.61
CA ALA A 14 -56.22 0.86 5.90
C ALA A 14 -55.19 1.00 7.03
N PRO A 15 -55.62 1.34 8.25
CA PRO A 15 -54.74 1.47 9.41
C PRO A 15 -54.17 0.10 9.77
N THR A 16 -52.85 -0.04 9.61
CA THR A 16 -52.12 -1.24 9.99
C THR A 16 -51.95 -1.21 11.51
N THR A 17 -52.60 -2.15 12.20
CA THR A 17 -52.47 -2.34 13.65
C THR A 17 -51.02 -2.71 13.96
N THR A 18 -50.31 -1.77 14.55
CA THR A 18 -48.95 -1.92 15.05
C THR A 18 -48.96 -2.85 16.25
N ASN A 19 -48.32 -4.01 16.10
CA ASN A 19 -47.95 -4.87 17.22
C ASN A 19 -46.92 -4.13 18.07
N ASP A 20 -47.33 -3.70 19.26
CA ASP A 20 -46.47 -3.15 20.31
C ASP A 20 -45.57 -4.27 20.87
N ALA A 21 -44.56 -4.63 20.09
CA ALA A 21 -43.48 -5.47 20.53
C ALA A 21 -42.64 -4.66 21.54
N LEU A 22 -42.89 -4.95 22.82
CA LEU A 22 -42.12 -4.60 24.01
C LEU A 22 -40.65 -4.26 23.67
N SER A 23 -40.39 -2.97 23.46
CA SER A 23 -39.04 -2.48 23.19
C SER A 23 -38.26 -2.52 24.50
N ILE A 24 -37.49 -3.60 24.69
CA ILE A 24 -36.49 -3.69 25.76
C ILE A 24 -35.65 -2.40 25.67
N PRO A 25 -35.59 -1.58 26.73
CA PRO A 25 -34.80 -0.35 26.72
C PRO A 25 -33.34 -0.75 26.51
N ARG A 26 -32.85 -0.57 25.28
CA ARG A 26 -31.41 -0.62 24.99
C ARG A 26 -30.77 0.38 25.93
N GLU A 27 -30.05 -0.12 26.92
CA GLU A 27 -29.18 0.66 27.80
C GLU A 27 -28.54 1.75 26.96
N SER A 28 -28.85 2.99 27.32
CA SER A 28 -28.35 4.18 26.66
C SER A 28 -26.89 4.34 27.03
N GLU A 29 -26.03 3.47 26.51
CA GLU A 29 -24.60 3.69 26.50
C GLU A 29 -24.39 5.08 25.93
N SER A 30 -23.86 5.97 26.78
CA SER A 30 -23.55 7.35 26.46
C SER A 30 -22.90 7.40 25.08
N PRO A 31 -23.42 8.19 24.13
CA PRO A 31 -22.83 8.33 22.79
C PRO A 31 -21.33 8.66 22.84
N ARG A 32 -20.87 9.28 23.93
CA ARG A 32 -19.46 9.57 24.19
C ARG A 32 -18.62 8.31 24.42
N ALA A 33 -19.13 7.32 25.15
CA ALA A 33 -18.42 6.07 25.43
C ALA A 33 -18.22 5.25 24.14
N ARG A 34 -19.24 5.13 23.29
CA ARG A 34 -19.12 4.44 22.00
C ARG A 34 -18.14 5.10 21.04
N ILE A 35 -18.13 6.44 20.98
CA ILE A 35 -17.16 7.19 20.18
C ILE A 35 -15.75 7.00 20.73
N PHE A 36 -15.57 7.04 22.05
CA PHE A 36 -14.28 6.88 22.69
C PHE A 36 -13.70 5.47 22.46
N THR A 37 -14.49 4.42 22.66
CA THR A 37 -14.05 3.04 22.39
C THR A 37 -13.71 2.83 20.92
N GLN A 38 -14.52 3.36 19.99
CA GLN A 38 -14.20 3.30 18.56
C GLN A 38 -12.89 4.04 18.24
N LEU A 39 -12.68 5.24 18.78
CA LEU A 39 -11.44 6.00 18.59
C LEU A 39 -10.23 5.28 19.19
N MET A 40 -10.39 4.63 20.34
CA MET A 40 -9.32 3.87 20.99
C MET A 40 -8.95 2.61 20.21
N THR A 41 -9.94 1.83 19.78
CA THR A 41 -9.70 0.64 18.95
C THR A 41 -9.08 1.01 17.62
N LEU A 42 -9.55 2.09 16.97
CA LEU A 42 -8.97 2.60 15.72
C LEU A 42 -7.57 3.17 15.93
N GLY A 43 -7.35 3.91 17.02
CA GLY A 43 -6.03 4.41 17.39
C GLY A 43 -5.04 3.27 17.58
N LEU A 44 -5.39 2.24 18.36
CA LEU A 44 -4.49 1.13 18.62
C LEU A 44 -4.17 0.33 17.34
N THR A 45 -5.19 0.07 16.52
CA THR A 45 -5.05 -0.75 15.29
C THR A 45 -4.34 -0.01 14.16
N LEU A 46 -4.41 1.32 14.10
CA LEU A 46 -3.78 2.10 13.03
C LEU A 46 -2.45 2.73 13.47
N ILE A 47 -2.36 3.28 14.68
CA ILE A 47 -1.16 4.02 15.14
C ILE A 47 0.02 3.07 15.29
N LEU A 48 -0.18 1.89 15.90
CA LEU A 48 0.93 0.99 16.17
C LEU A 48 1.58 0.48 14.87
N PRO A 49 0.85 -0.05 13.86
CA PRO A 49 1.46 -0.43 12.60
C PRO A 49 2.10 0.76 11.87
N GLN A 50 1.47 1.95 11.92
CA GLN A 50 2.00 3.14 11.28
C GLN A 50 3.35 3.55 11.87
N LEU A 51 3.45 3.59 13.20
CA LEU A 51 4.66 3.96 13.91
C LEU A 51 5.79 2.96 13.62
N VAL A 52 5.48 1.66 13.66
CA VAL A 52 6.44 0.60 13.30
C VAL A 52 6.91 0.78 11.85
N ALA A 53 6.00 1.10 10.94
CA ALA A 53 6.33 1.30 9.54
C ALA A 53 7.18 2.57 9.33
N MET A 54 6.88 3.68 10.00
CA MET A 54 7.69 4.92 9.97
C MET A 54 9.10 4.67 10.52
N VAL A 55 9.22 4.09 11.72
CA VAL A 55 10.52 3.81 12.36
C VAL A 55 11.34 2.85 11.50
N SER A 56 10.74 1.78 10.99
CA SER A 56 11.45 0.83 10.10
C SER A 56 11.90 1.49 8.80
N THR A 57 11.13 2.43 8.25
CA THR A 57 11.52 3.22 7.07
C THR A 57 12.75 4.07 7.35
N VAL A 58 12.75 4.80 8.46
CA VAL A 58 13.89 5.65 8.88
C VAL A 58 15.13 4.77 9.08
N CYS A 59 15.00 3.65 9.79
CA CYS A 59 16.08 2.69 9.99
C CYS A 59 16.64 2.17 8.65
N ARG A 60 15.77 1.80 7.70
CA ARG A 60 16.16 1.40 6.34
C ARG A 60 17.00 2.47 5.64
N VAL A 61 16.52 3.71 5.63
CA VAL A 61 17.19 4.83 4.93
C VAL A 61 18.54 5.13 5.58
N VAL A 62 18.60 5.20 6.92
CA VAL A 62 19.84 5.44 7.68
C VAL A 62 20.86 4.32 7.42
N TYR A 63 20.43 3.06 7.48
CA TYR A 63 21.29 1.91 7.23
C TYR A 63 21.91 1.94 5.82
N ARG A 64 21.10 2.20 4.79
CA ARG A 64 21.58 2.28 3.40
C ARG A 64 22.45 3.49 3.14
N ARG A 65 22.14 4.64 3.77
CA ARG A 65 22.97 5.84 3.74
C ARG A 65 24.35 5.56 4.33
N ARG A 66 24.42 4.88 5.48
CA ARG A 66 25.71 4.49 6.09
C ARG A 66 26.53 3.58 5.19
N LYS A 67 25.89 2.65 4.48
CA LYS A 67 26.55 1.77 3.50
C LYS A 67 26.91 2.45 2.17
N ARG A 68 26.60 3.74 1.98
CA ARG A 68 26.78 4.48 0.72
C ARG A 68 26.10 3.79 -0.48
N GLN A 69 24.99 3.10 -0.22
CA GLN A 69 24.22 2.37 -1.23
C GLN A 69 22.85 3.02 -1.42
N LEU A 70 22.81 4.35 -1.51
CA LEU A 70 21.59 5.08 -1.83
C LEU A 70 21.28 4.93 -3.32
N TRP A 71 20.03 4.56 -3.62
CA TRP A 71 19.55 4.42 -4.98
C TRP A 71 18.24 5.16 -5.17
N TRP A 72 17.76 5.24 -6.41
CA TRP A 72 16.49 5.87 -6.78
C TRP A 72 15.28 5.36 -5.96
N ASP A 73 15.23 4.10 -5.54
CA ASP A 73 14.13 3.61 -4.69
C ASP A 73 14.11 4.29 -3.33
N ASP A 74 15.28 4.57 -2.73
CA ASP A 74 15.37 5.19 -1.41
C ASP A 74 14.84 6.63 -1.42
N HIS A 75 14.98 7.34 -2.53
CA HIS A 75 14.38 8.67 -2.70
C HIS A 75 12.84 8.59 -2.68
N PHE A 76 12.23 7.65 -3.39
CA PHE A 76 10.77 7.45 -3.34
C PHE A 76 10.29 7.00 -1.96
N VAL A 77 11.09 6.24 -1.21
CA VAL A 77 10.78 5.88 0.17
C VAL A 77 10.76 7.12 1.07
N VAL A 78 11.72 8.04 0.92
CA VAL A 78 11.74 9.29 1.70
C VAL A 78 10.55 10.18 1.33
N VAL A 79 10.21 10.27 0.04
CA VAL A 79 9.01 10.99 -0.42
C VAL A 79 7.75 10.38 0.19
N ALA A 80 7.61 9.05 0.14
CA ALA A 80 6.49 8.33 0.75
C ALA A 80 6.42 8.61 2.26
N LEU A 81 7.53 8.52 2.99
CA LEU A 81 7.57 8.80 4.43
C LEU A 81 7.18 10.24 4.77
N SER A 82 7.65 11.22 3.99
CA SER A 82 7.30 12.63 4.21
C SER A 82 5.81 12.90 4.00
N ALA A 83 5.23 12.32 2.94
CA ALA A 83 3.81 12.42 2.66
C ALA A 83 2.98 11.65 3.70
N ASP A 84 3.48 10.54 4.22
CA ASP A 84 2.83 9.73 5.24
C ASP A 84 2.75 10.45 6.59
N ILE A 85 3.83 11.12 7.01
CA ILE A 85 3.84 11.99 8.19
C ILE A 85 2.82 13.13 8.02
N LEU A 86 2.82 13.79 6.85
CA LEU A 86 1.86 14.86 6.55
C LEU A 86 0.41 14.34 6.60
N TYR A 87 0.13 13.20 5.97
CA TYR A 87 -1.17 12.53 5.99
C TYR A 87 -1.61 12.24 7.44
N TYR A 88 -0.71 11.70 8.25
CA TYR A 88 -0.97 11.42 9.66
C TYR A 88 -1.27 12.69 10.47
N CYS A 89 -0.53 13.78 10.27
CA CYS A 89 -0.83 15.06 10.92
C CYS A 89 -2.21 15.60 10.52
N LEU A 90 -2.55 15.56 9.22
CA LEU A 90 -3.85 16.03 8.72
C LEU A 90 -5.02 15.20 9.26
N LEU A 91 -4.80 13.91 9.46
CA LEU A 91 -5.78 13.03 10.09
C LEU A 91 -6.14 13.52 11.50
N TRP A 92 -5.14 13.84 12.32
CA TRP A 92 -5.37 14.35 13.68
C TRP A 92 -6.10 15.69 13.67
N VAL A 93 -5.69 16.61 12.78
CA VAL A 93 -6.39 17.90 12.61
C VAL A 93 -7.86 17.68 12.25
N ARG A 94 -8.16 16.74 11.33
CA ARG A 94 -9.54 16.40 10.94
C ARG A 94 -10.36 15.82 12.09
N VAL A 95 -9.76 14.97 12.92
CA VAL A 95 -10.44 14.41 14.11
C VAL A 95 -10.78 15.53 15.10
N SER A 96 -9.85 16.46 15.34
CA SER A 96 -10.08 17.61 16.23
C SER A 96 -11.21 18.50 15.76
N ILE A 97 -11.29 18.80 14.46
CA ILE A 97 -12.34 19.65 13.88
C ILE A 97 -13.73 18.98 13.99
N LYS A 98 -13.82 17.67 13.76
CA LYS A 98 -15.09 16.92 13.85
C LYS A 98 -15.70 16.90 15.26
N GLY A 99 -14.90 17.15 16.30
CA GLY A 99 -15.36 17.21 17.69
C GLY A 99 -16.17 18.47 18.03
N GLN A 100 -16.03 19.55 17.26
CA GLN A 100 -16.72 20.81 17.51
C GLN A 100 -18.11 20.81 16.87
N LYS A 101 -19.14 20.52 17.68
CA LYS A 101 -20.55 20.63 17.26
C LYS A 101 -20.88 22.08 16.93
N GLY A 102 -21.36 22.33 15.70
CA GLY A 102 -21.83 23.66 15.28
C GLY A 102 -20.79 24.56 14.62
N ALA A 103 -19.56 24.08 14.38
CA ALA A 103 -18.61 24.82 13.58
C ALA A 103 -19.13 24.91 12.13
N VAL A 104 -19.52 26.13 11.73
CA VAL A 104 -19.67 26.51 10.32
C VAL A 104 -18.45 25.99 9.59
N ILE A 105 -18.65 25.29 8.47
CA ILE A 105 -17.55 24.63 7.78
C ILE A 105 -16.58 25.71 7.30
N ALA A 106 -15.45 25.80 7.99
CA ALA A 106 -14.41 26.76 7.70
C ALA A 106 -13.70 26.36 6.38
N PRO A 107 -13.23 27.34 5.59
CA PRO A 107 -12.42 27.09 4.37
C PRO A 107 -11.22 26.17 4.63
N GLU A 108 -10.73 26.12 5.88
CA GLU A 108 -9.70 25.22 6.38
C GLU A 108 -9.99 23.73 6.11
N GLN A 109 -11.26 23.29 6.24
CA GLN A 109 -11.62 21.88 6.01
C GLN A 109 -11.44 21.46 4.55
N ILE A 110 -11.63 22.41 3.62
CA ILE A 110 -11.43 22.17 2.19
C ILE A 110 -9.94 21.94 1.93
N VAL A 111 -9.09 22.85 2.43
CA VAL A 111 -7.63 22.75 2.27
C VAL A 111 -7.12 21.44 2.87
N ILE A 112 -7.56 21.08 4.07
CA ILE A 112 -7.19 19.80 4.71
C ILE A 112 -7.61 18.61 3.84
N GLY A 113 -8.83 18.62 3.30
CA GLY A 113 -9.32 17.56 2.41
C GLY A 113 -8.46 17.40 1.14
N TRP A 114 -8.04 18.52 0.55
CA TRP A 114 -7.17 18.51 -0.63
C TRP A 114 -5.79 17.96 -0.32
N VAL A 115 -5.12 18.49 0.70
CA VAL A 115 -3.76 18.08 1.04
C VAL A 115 -3.75 16.61 1.49
N ASP A 116 -4.77 16.16 2.21
CA ASP A 116 -4.96 14.76 2.62
C ASP A 116 -5.02 13.80 1.43
N PHE A 117 -5.79 14.17 0.39
CA PHE A 117 -5.91 13.33 -0.81
C PHE A 117 -4.61 13.30 -1.63
N HIS A 118 -3.91 14.43 -1.76
CA HIS A 118 -2.60 14.47 -2.43
C HIS A 118 -1.57 13.63 -1.67
N ALA A 119 -1.51 13.78 -0.35
CA ALA A 119 -0.62 12.99 0.49
C ALA A 119 -0.88 11.49 0.32
N LEU A 120 -2.15 11.07 0.33
CA LEU A 120 -2.55 9.67 0.10
C LEU A 120 -2.06 9.14 -1.25
N ILE A 121 -2.26 9.90 -2.35
CA ILE A 121 -1.78 9.51 -3.68
C ILE A 121 -0.24 9.38 -3.65
N ILE A 122 0.46 10.37 -3.11
CA ILE A 122 1.92 10.35 -3.07
C ILE A 122 2.43 9.14 -2.28
N VAL A 123 1.85 8.84 -1.12
CA VAL A 123 2.22 7.68 -0.30
C VAL A 123 2.05 6.37 -1.08
N LEU A 124 0.85 6.13 -1.63
CA LEU A 124 0.53 4.86 -2.29
C LEU A 124 1.39 4.63 -3.53
N TRP A 125 1.50 5.63 -4.39
CA TRP A 125 2.20 5.47 -5.66
C TRP A 125 3.72 5.47 -5.47
N SER A 126 4.27 6.27 -4.56
CA SER A 126 5.71 6.24 -4.23
C SER A 126 6.14 4.90 -3.64
N ASN A 127 5.29 4.29 -2.81
CA ASN A 127 5.50 2.95 -2.27
C ASN A 127 5.55 1.88 -3.37
N ARG A 128 4.60 1.91 -4.30
CA ARG A 128 4.57 0.99 -5.45
C ARG A 128 5.82 1.13 -6.32
N ILE A 129 6.19 2.37 -6.67
CA ILE A 129 7.40 2.68 -7.44
C ILE A 129 8.64 2.15 -6.71
N SER A 130 8.76 2.40 -5.40
CA SER A 130 9.86 1.91 -4.57
C SER A 130 9.97 0.39 -4.58
N ILE A 131 8.86 -0.34 -4.41
CA ILE A 131 8.85 -1.81 -4.51
C ILE A 131 9.32 -2.24 -5.89
N THR A 132 8.76 -1.69 -6.97
CA THR A 132 9.13 -2.06 -8.35
C THR A 132 10.62 -1.82 -8.61
N LEU A 133 11.17 -0.68 -8.16
CA LEU A 133 12.59 -0.36 -8.30
C LEU A 133 13.48 -1.26 -7.43
N CYS A 134 13.03 -1.63 -6.23
CA CYS A 134 13.74 -2.57 -5.37
C CYS A 134 13.87 -3.94 -6.04
N VAL A 135 12.81 -4.41 -6.72
CA VAL A 135 12.84 -5.65 -7.53
C VAL A 135 13.77 -5.50 -8.71
N ALA A 136 13.69 -4.38 -9.44
CA ALA A 136 14.56 -4.10 -10.56
C ALA A 136 16.05 -4.21 -10.18
N ARG A 137 16.42 -3.76 -8.98
CA ARG A 137 17.79 -3.89 -8.46
C ARG A 137 18.21 -5.36 -8.28
N VAL A 138 17.33 -6.20 -7.74
CA VAL A 138 17.64 -7.62 -7.50
C VAL A 138 17.90 -8.36 -8.83
N ILE A 139 17.22 -7.96 -9.91
CA ILE A 139 17.23 -8.66 -11.21
C ILE A 139 18.20 -8.03 -12.22
N ARG A 140 19.16 -7.22 -11.78
CA ARG A 140 20.10 -6.53 -12.65
C ARG A 140 20.81 -7.44 -13.67
N SER A 141 20.96 -8.74 -13.39
CA SER A 141 21.56 -9.72 -14.31
C SER A 141 20.74 -9.95 -15.60
N HIS A 142 19.42 -9.79 -15.58
CA HIS A 142 18.55 -10.13 -16.71
C HIS A 142 18.05 -8.89 -17.45
N ARG A 143 18.81 -8.46 -18.48
CA ARG A 143 18.60 -7.18 -19.21
C ARG A 143 17.14 -6.91 -19.63
N ARG A 144 16.41 -7.90 -20.15
CA ARG A 144 15.01 -7.72 -20.60
C ARG A 144 14.05 -7.43 -19.44
N ASN A 145 14.16 -8.17 -18.34
CA ASN A 145 13.23 -8.04 -17.21
C ASN A 145 13.51 -6.74 -16.45
N TYR A 146 14.79 -6.36 -16.35
CA TYR A 146 15.20 -5.07 -15.82
C TYR A 146 14.54 -3.90 -16.58
N ARG A 147 14.59 -3.90 -17.91
CA ARG A 147 13.94 -2.85 -18.73
C ARG A 147 12.42 -2.80 -18.53
N ILE A 148 11.76 -3.96 -18.45
CA ILE A 148 10.32 -4.05 -18.19
C ILE A 148 9.97 -3.45 -16.82
N LEU A 149 10.74 -3.76 -15.78
CA LEU A 149 10.55 -3.21 -14.42
C LEU A 149 10.75 -1.70 -14.36
N ILE A 150 11.79 -1.17 -15.01
CA ILE A 150 12.00 0.28 -15.09
C ILE A 150 10.87 0.95 -15.88
N GLY A 151 10.42 0.34 -16.97
CA GLY A 151 9.25 0.80 -17.73
C GLY A 151 7.98 0.82 -16.87
N ALA A 152 7.74 -0.23 -16.09
CA ALA A 152 6.61 -0.32 -15.16
C ALA A 152 6.69 0.76 -14.07
N ALA A 153 7.85 0.96 -13.45
CA ALA A 153 8.04 2.02 -12.45
C ALA A 153 7.80 3.42 -13.05
N THR A 154 8.27 3.66 -14.28
CA THR A 154 8.05 4.91 -15.01
C THR A 154 6.57 5.12 -15.33
N PHE A 155 5.88 4.06 -15.78
CA PHE A 155 4.44 4.10 -16.02
C PHE A 155 3.66 4.42 -14.75
N LEU A 156 3.98 3.78 -13.62
CA LEU A 156 3.35 4.07 -12.33
C LEU A 156 3.57 5.53 -11.90
N ALA A 157 4.78 6.07 -12.10
CA ALA A 157 5.08 7.48 -11.80
C ALA A 157 4.28 8.45 -12.67
N LEU A 158 4.21 8.22 -13.99
CA LEU A 158 3.41 9.03 -14.90
C LEU A 158 1.92 8.94 -14.57
N PHE A 159 1.42 7.76 -14.22
CA PHE A 159 0.03 7.58 -13.81
C PHE A 159 -0.29 8.34 -12.50
N ALA A 160 0.63 8.30 -11.52
CA ALA A 160 0.49 9.06 -10.29
C ALA A 160 0.44 10.58 -10.55
N VAL A 161 1.31 11.09 -11.43
CA VAL A 161 1.28 12.50 -11.84
C VAL A 161 -0.04 12.85 -12.53
N THR A 162 -0.53 11.99 -13.43
CA THR A 162 -1.83 12.18 -14.10
C THR A 162 -2.98 12.21 -13.09
N LEU A 163 -2.98 11.37 -12.06
CA LEU A 163 -3.99 11.40 -11.00
C LEU A 163 -3.93 12.71 -10.19
N LEU A 164 -2.73 13.17 -9.81
CA LEU A 164 -2.55 14.43 -9.09
C LEU A 164 -3.04 15.63 -9.92
N VAL A 165 -2.60 15.73 -11.17
CA VAL A 165 -3.01 16.81 -12.08
C VAL A 165 -4.50 16.73 -12.37
N GLY A 166 -5.05 15.53 -12.62
CA GLY A 166 -6.48 15.33 -12.86
C GLY A 166 -7.33 15.76 -11.67
N PHE A 167 -6.85 15.49 -10.45
CA PHE A 167 -7.51 15.96 -9.23
C PHE A 167 -7.46 17.49 -9.09
N ILE A 168 -6.29 18.10 -9.29
CA ILE A 168 -6.12 19.57 -9.25
C ILE A 168 -7.04 20.24 -10.26
N ILE A 169 -7.05 19.77 -11.51
CA ILE A 169 -7.90 20.30 -12.58
C ILE A 169 -9.36 20.16 -12.18
N SER A 170 -9.80 18.95 -11.81
CA SER A 170 -11.20 18.69 -11.48
C SER A 170 -11.70 19.55 -10.33
N CYS A 171 -10.86 19.78 -9.32
CA CYS A 171 -11.23 20.68 -8.24
C CYS A 171 -11.20 22.15 -8.65
N SER A 172 -10.25 22.59 -9.47
CA SER A 172 -10.16 24.00 -9.92
C SER A 172 -11.31 24.40 -10.86
N THR A 173 -11.83 23.46 -11.65
CA THR A 173 -12.92 23.72 -12.61
C THR A 173 -14.31 23.55 -12.00
N SER A 174 -14.41 22.94 -10.81
CA SER A 174 -15.69 22.70 -10.14
C SER A 174 -16.27 24.02 -9.62
N LYS A 175 -17.32 24.52 -10.28
CA LYS A 175 -18.09 25.66 -9.79
C LYS A 175 -18.79 25.28 -8.48
N PRO A 176 -18.77 26.10 -7.43
CA PRO A 176 -19.48 25.80 -6.19
C PRO A 176 -20.99 25.63 -6.48
N ARG A 177 -21.65 24.53 -6.05
CA ARG A 177 -23.12 24.59 -5.95
C ARG A 177 -23.43 25.51 -4.80
N ILE A 178 -24.36 26.39 -5.12
CA ILE A 178 -25.21 27.01 -4.16
C ILE A 178 -26.35 26.02 -3.88
N VAL A 179 -26.38 25.42 -2.69
CA VAL A 179 -27.52 24.60 -2.26
C VAL A 179 -28.44 25.51 -1.44
N SER A 180 -29.58 25.88 -2.03
CA SER A 180 -30.60 26.64 -1.32
C SER A 180 -31.47 25.66 -0.52
N SER A 181 -31.28 25.61 0.80
CA SER A 181 -32.20 24.89 1.69
C SER A 181 -33.32 25.85 2.10
N SER A 182 -34.56 25.54 1.71
CA SER A 182 -35.75 26.30 2.06
C SER A 182 -36.47 25.62 3.24
N ASN A 183 -36.02 25.92 4.47
CA ASN A 183 -36.80 25.60 5.66
C ASN A 183 -37.67 26.80 6.05
N GLY A 184 -38.78 26.98 5.32
CA GLY A 184 -39.99 27.71 5.73
C GLY A 184 -39.94 29.23 5.95
N THR A 185 -38.83 29.83 6.36
CA THR A 185 -38.76 31.27 6.71
C THR A 185 -37.42 31.93 6.45
N THR A 186 -36.34 31.17 6.22
CA THR A 186 -35.02 31.75 5.91
C THR A 186 -34.33 30.92 4.81
N THR A 187 -34.05 31.52 3.66
CA THR A 187 -33.19 30.93 2.62
C THR A 187 -31.75 31.02 3.09
N GLN A 188 -31.26 29.99 3.77
CA GLN A 188 -29.85 29.91 4.09
C GLN A 188 -29.08 29.36 2.89
N THR A 189 -28.31 30.23 2.26
CA THR A 189 -27.42 29.88 1.15
C THR A 189 -26.15 29.26 1.73
N THR A 190 -26.12 27.95 1.90
CA THR A 190 -24.89 27.26 2.30
C THR A 190 -24.12 26.84 1.06
N VAL A 191 -22.91 27.38 0.91
CA VAL A 191 -21.93 26.84 -0.03
C VAL A 191 -21.48 25.53 0.57
N ASP A 192 -21.85 24.40 -0.05
CA ASP A 192 -21.42 23.09 0.43
C ASP A 192 -19.92 22.92 0.12
N PRO A 193 -19.03 23.03 1.10
CA PRO A 193 -17.58 23.02 0.90
C PRO A 193 -17.07 21.62 0.57
N THR A 194 -17.94 20.62 0.61
CA THR A 194 -17.67 19.29 0.08
C THR A 194 -17.77 19.22 -1.44
N PHE A 195 -17.81 20.36 -2.15
CA PHE A 195 -18.02 20.41 -3.59
C PHE A 195 -17.00 19.67 -4.44
N CYS A 196 -15.69 19.72 -4.08
CA CYS A 196 -14.71 18.86 -4.76
C CYS A 196 -14.78 17.40 -4.28
N LYS A 197 -15.42 17.12 -3.14
CA LYS A 197 -15.56 15.77 -2.59
C LYS A 197 -16.61 14.94 -3.36
N TYR A 198 -17.73 15.54 -3.81
CA TYR A 198 -18.90 14.80 -4.31
C TYR A 198 -19.06 14.70 -5.85
N ASN A 199 -18.66 15.71 -6.63
CA ASN A 199 -18.83 15.65 -8.09
C ASN A 199 -17.62 15.01 -8.81
N VAL A 200 -16.44 15.11 -8.22
CA VAL A 200 -15.20 14.45 -8.69
C VAL A 200 -15.13 12.98 -8.20
N GLU A 201 -16.13 12.58 -7.42
CA GLU A 201 -16.15 11.38 -6.59
C GLU A 201 -16.27 10.08 -7.39
N GLY A 202 -16.96 10.09 -8.53
CA GLY A 202 -17.13 8.88 -9.34
C GLY A 202 -15.87 8.54 -10.13
N VAL A 203 -15.51 9.42 -11.07
CA VAL A 203 -14.47 9.13 -12.06
C VAL A 203 -13.08 9.07 -11.43
N ILE A 204 -12.68 10.05 -10.61
CA ILE A 204 -11.34 10.03 -10.02
C ILE A 204 -11.20 8.89 -9.01
N ARG A 205 -12.21 8.61 -8.17
CA ARG A 205 -12.10 7.46 -7.25
C ARG A 205 -12.08 6.15 -8.00
N PHE A 206 -12.85 6.03 -9.09
CA PHE A 206 -12.79 4.86 -9.95
C PHE A 206 -11.41 4.71 -10.58
N LEU A 207 -10.86 5.77 -11.19
CA LEU A 207 -9.52 5.75 -11.79
C LEU A 207 -8.43 5.46 -10.75
N PHE A 208 -8.54 6.04 -9.56
CA PHE A 208 -7.66 5.78 -8.44
C PHE A 208 -7.73 4.31 -8.00
N GLY A 209 -8.94 3.78 -7.75
CA GLY A 209 -9.14 2.40 -7.30
C GLY A 209 -8.76 1.38 -8.37
N ALA A 210 -9.19 1.59 -9.62
CA ALA A 210 -8.82 0.77 -10.76
C ALA A 210 -7.31 0.81 -11.01
N GLY A 211 -6.70 2.00 -10.93
CA GLY A 211 -5.26 2.18 -11.03
C GLY A 211 -4.49 1.48 -9.91
N ASP A 212 -5.01 1.49 -8.68
CA ASP A 212 -4.41 0.81 -7.54
C ASP A 212 -4.45 -0.72 -7.69
N ILE A 213 -5.58 -1.26 -8.14
CA ILE A 213 -5.71 -2.69 -8.48
C ILE A 213 -4.77 -3.04 -9.64
N PHE A 214 -4.82 -2.26 -10.73
CA PHE A 214 -3.98 -2.49 -11.90
C PHE A 214 -2.49 -2.47 -11.55
N GLY A 215 -2.05 -1.47 -10.78
CA GLY A 215 -0.68 -1.37 -10.30
C GLY A 215 -0.29 -2.56 -9.43
N SER A 216 -1.20 -3.07 -8.61
CA SER A 216 -0.96 -4.27 -7.78
C SER A 216 -0.79 -5.53 -8.63
N VAL A 217 -1.72 -5.74 -9.57
CA VAL A 217 -1.71 -6.89 -10.49
C VAL A 217 -0.46 -6.87 -11.37
N LEU A 218 -0.07 -5.69 -11.89
CA LEU A 218 1.15 -5.52 -12.68
C LEU A 218 2.38 -5.94 -11.88
N VAL A 219 2.50 -5.48 -10.62
CA VAL A 219 3.62 -5.84 -9.75
C VAL A 219 3.63 -7.35 -9.47
N ILE A 220 2.49 -7.93 -9.08
CA ILE A 220 2.33 -9.37 -8.82
C ILE A 220 2.72 -10.20 -10.05
N PHE A 221 2.23 -9.83 -11.24
CA PHE A 221 2.53 -10.53 -12.49
C PHE A 221 4.02 -10.49 -12.81
N VAL A 222 4.66 -9.33 -12.61
CA VAL A 222 6.10 -9.22 -12.79
C VAL A 222 6.84 -10.12 -11.81
N PHE A 223 6.46 -10.14 -10.52
CA PHE A 223 7.04 -11.05 -9.53
C PHE A 223 6.88 -12.53 -9.90
N LEU A 224 5.69 -12.97 -10.33
CA LEU A 224 5.44 -14.35 -10.74
C LEU A 224 6.33 -14.77 -11.92
N ASN A 225 6.44 -13.92 -12.93
CA ASN A 225 7.33 -14.17 -14.07
C ASN A 225 8.80 -14.33 -13.65
N LEU A 226 9.23 -13.56 -12.65
CA LEU A 226 10.59 -13.62 -12.13
C LEU A 226 10.85 -14.90 -11.33
N VAL A 227 9.88 -15.31 -10.52
CA VAL A 227 9.95 -16.55 -9.74
C VAL A 227 9.98 -17.77 -10.65
N TRP A 228 9.20 -17.78 -11.73
CA TRP A 228 9.15 -18.92 -12.66
C TRP A 228 10.39 -19.04 -13.56
N LYS A 229 10.92 -17.91 -14.07
CA LYS A 229 12.00 -17.97 -15.06
C LYS A 229 13.39 -18.10 -14.47
N VAL A 230 13.59 -17.72 -13.21
CA VAL A 230 14.94 -17.65 -12.64
C VAL A 230 15.19 -18.77 -11.65
N SER A 231 16.08 -19.68 -12.02
CA SER A 231 16.64 -20.65 -11.09
C SER A 231 17.57 -19.94 -10.10
N TYR A 232 17.00 -19.37 -9.04
CA TYR A 232 17.76 -18.76 -7.96
C TYR A 232 18.23 -19.83 -6.95
N GLN A 233 19.35 -19.57 -6.28
CA GLN A 233 19.79 -20.28 -5.07
C GLN A 233 18.72 -20.13 -3.95
N ARG A 234 18.51 -21.17 -3.13
CA ARG A 234 17.40 -21.26 -2.16
C ARG A 234 17.24 -19.99 -1.29
N SER A 235 18.33 -19.44 -0.76
CA SER A 235 18.32 -18.25 0.11
C SER A 235 17.80 -16.98 -0.60
N LYS A 236 18.04 -16.84 -1.92
CA LYS A 236 17.52 -15.71 -2.72
C LYS A 236 16.04 -15.88 -3.04
N ARG A 237 15.55 -17.12 -3.20
CA ARG A 237 14.12 -17.40 -3.47
C ARG A 237 13.23 -16.96 -2.32
N ILE A 238 13.65 -17.21 -1.07
CA ILE A 238 12.87 -16.84 0.12
C ILE A 238 12.55 -15.35 0.17
N ARG A 239 13.53 -14.48 -0.13
CA ARG A 239 13.33 -13.02 -0.15
C ARG A 239 12.33 -12.59 -1.22
N VAL A 240 12.38 -13.23 -2.40
CA VAL A 240 11.45 -12.95 -3.50
C VAL A 240 10.04 -13.43 -3.14
N TYR A 241 9.89 -14.62 -2.55
CA TYR A 241 8.60 -15.13 -2.09
C TYR A 241 7.98 -14.24 -1.02
N LEU A 242 8.79 -13.79 -0.06
CA LEU A 242 8.33 -12.89 0.98
C LEU A 242 7.81 -11.56 0.41
N ALA A 243 8.59 -10.94 -0.49
CA ALA A 243 8.17 -9.73 -1.18
C ALA A 243 6.88 -9.98 -2.00
N HIS A 244 6.76 -11.16 -2.61
CA HIS A 244 5.59 -11.55 -3.37
C HIS A 244 4.33 -11.71 -2.50
N THR A 245 4.41 -12.44 -1.38
CA THR A 245 3.31 -12.59 -0.42
C THR A 245 2.80 -11.24 0.05
N VAL A 246 3.73 -10.35 0.38
CA VAL A 246 3.45 -8.98 0.79
C VAL A 246 2.68 -8.22 -0.31
N THR A 247 3.08 -8.32 -1.58
CA THR A 247 2.35 -7.67 -2.69
C THR A 247 0.97 -8.27 -2.95
N ILE A 248 0.79 -9.58 -2.74
CA ILE A 248 -0.53 -10.23 -2.84
C ILE A 248 -1.47 -9.69 -1.77
N VAL A 249 -1.01 -9.61 -0.52
CA VAL A 249 -1.80 -9.06 0.59
C VAL A 249 -2.23 -7.63 0.30
N SER A 250 -1.30 -6.78 -0.18
CA SER A 250 -1.65 -5.41 -0.60
C SER A 250 -2.71 -5.37 -1.72
N CYS A 251 -2.63 -6.28 -2.68
CA CYS A 251 -3.62 -6.36 -3.77
C CYS A 251 -5.00 -6.77 -3.27
N LEU A 252 -5.08 -7.78 -2.40
CA LEU A 252 -6.35 -8.22 -1.82
C LEU A 252 -7.01 -7.10 -1.01
N LEU A 253 -6.21 -6.33 -0.28
CA LEU A 253 -6.67 -5.16 0.47
C LEU A 253 -7.15 -4.03 -0.45
N ALA A 254 -6.46 -3.79 -1.57
CA ALA A 254 -6.90 -2.84 -2.58
C ALA A 254 -8.26 -3.25 -3.18
N ILE A 255 -8.43 -4.53 -3.53
CA ILE A 255 -9.69 -5.07 -4.05
C ILE A 255 -10.81 -4.93 -3.00
N ALA A 256 -10.56 -5.35 -1.76
CA ALA A 256 -11.53 -5.23 -0.67
C ALA A 256 -11.94 -3.76 -0.46
N THR A 257 -10.97 -2.85 -0.53
CA THR A 257 -11.20 -1.41 -0.42
C THR A 257 -12.11 -0.91 -1.53
N VAL A 258 -11.79 -1.20 -2.80
CA VAL A 258 -12.62 -0.81 -3.94
C VAL A 258 -14.02 -1.43 -3.85
N ALA A 259 -14.13 -2.68 -3.43
CA ALA A 259 -15.41 -3.34 -3.23
C ALA A 259 -16.26 -2.64 -2.14
N ILE A 260 -15.66 -2.25 -1.02
CA ILE A 260 -16.32 -1.48 0.04
C ILE A 260 -16.79 -0.12 -0.49
N PHE A 261 -15.94 0.56 -1.27
CA PHE A 261 -16.27 1.85 -1.89
C PHE A 261 -17.45 1.73 -2.87
N LEU A 262 -17.49 0.67 -3.69
CA LEU A 262 -18.56 0.44 -4.67
C LEU A 262 -19.87 -0.01 -4.01
N HIS A 263 -19.80 -0.84 -2.96
CA HIS A 263 -20.99 -1.50 -2.41
C HIS A 263 -21.77 -0.64 -1.40
N ARG A 264 -21.15 0.33 -0.72
CA ARG A 264 -21.79 1.04 0.40
C ARG A 264 -21.69 2.56 0.28
N HIS A 265 -22.70 3.16 -0.35
CA HIS A 265 -22.94 4.62 -0.32
C HIS A 265 -23.18 5.19 1.10
N ARG A 266 -23.42 4.37 2.13
CA ARG A 266 -23.84 4.81 3.47
C ARG A 266 -22.86 4.54 4.61
N VAL A 267 -21.77 3.81 4.40
CA VAL A 267 -20.78 3.58 5.47
C VAL A 267 -19.82 4.75 5.52
N ARG A 268 -19.39 5.15 6.73
CA ARG A 268 -18.43 6.23 6.96
C ARG A 268 -17.14 5.97 6.17
N VAL A 269 -17.09 6.57 4.98
CA VAL A 269 -16.03 6.42 3.96
C VAL A 269 -14.67 6.92 4.45
N ASP A 270 -14.66 7.74 5.50
CA ASP A 270 -13.46 8.43 5.96
C ASP A 270 -12.36 7.50 6.51
N PHE A 271 -12.68 6.25 6.88
CA PHE A 271 -11.71 5.31 7.47
C PHE A 271 -11.01 4.43 6.44
N VAL A 272 -11.64 4.14 5.31
CA VAL A 272 -11.12 3.21 4.30
C VAL A 272 -9.77 3.70 3.73
N PRO A 273 -9.59 5.00 3.39
CA PRO A 273 -8.31 5.50 2.92
C PRO A 273 -7.17 5.35 3.94
N GLN A 274 -7.48 5.48 5.23
CA GLN A 274 -6.48 5.40 6.30
C GLN A 274 -5.95 3.97 6.45
N THR A 275 -6.86 3.00 6.45
CA THR A 275 -6.50 1.59 6.47
C THR A 275 -5.68 1.22 5.23
N LEU A 276 -6.04 1.75 4.06
CA LEU A 276 -5.29 1.51 2.83
C LEU A 276 -3.87 2.10 2.89
N ALA A 277 -3.72 3.35 3.36
CA ALA A 277 -2.43 4.00 3.52
C ALA A 277 -1.52 3.19 4.46
N ALA A 278 -2.00 2.87 5.66
CA ALA A 278 -1.25 2.11 6.66
C ALA A 278 -0.83 0.73 6.15
N LEU A 279 -1.76 0.01 5.51
CA LEU A 279 -1.49 -1.32 4.99
C LEU A 279 -0.65 -1.32 3.71
N SER A 280 -0.52 -0.21 3.00
CA SER A 280 0.41 -0.07 1.87
C SER A 280 1.85 0.17 2.34
N PHE A 281 2.01 0.88 3.47
CA PHE A 281 3.31 1.27 4.01
C PHE A 281 4.03 0.11 4.70
N PHE A 282 3.27 -0.77 5.36
CA PHE A 282 3.79 -1.94 6.06
C PHE A 282 4.58 -2.90 5.14
N PRO A 283 4.02 -3.40 4.01
CA PRO A 283 4.69 -4.12 2.93
C PRO A 283 6.09 -3.65 2.54
N CYS A 284 6.20 -2.35 2.23
CA CYS A 284 7.39 -1.74 1.66
C CYS A 284 8.58 -1.79 2.61
N ASN A 285 8.29 -1.74 3.91
CA ASN A 285 9.28 -1.69 4.98
C ASN A 285 9.55 -3.07 5.57
N PHE A 286 8.52 -3.90 5.68
CA PHE A 286 8.64 -5.26 6.21
C PHE A 286 9.61 -6.12 5.40
N ALA A 287 9.63 -5.98 4.07
CA ALA A 287 10.58 -6.70 3.23
C ALA A 287 12.05 -6.39 3.57
N VAL A 288 12.35 -5.14 3.93
CA VAL A 288 13.73 -4.72 4.30
C VAL A 288 14.08 -5.15 5.70
N VAL A 289 13.15 -4.98 6.65
CA VAL A 289 13.34 -5.45 8.03
C VAL A 289 13.60 -6.95 8.02
N LEU A 290 12.76 -7.73 7.33
CA LEU A 290 12.97 -9.17 7.22
C LEU A 290 14.25 -9.55 6.48
N THR A 291 14.65 -8.80 5.45
CA THR A 291 15.95 -9.03 4.81
C THR A 291 17.11 -8.76 5.78
N HIS A 292 16.98 -7.74 6.64
CA HIS A 292 17.99 -7.43 7.64
C HIS A 292 18.07 -8.50 8.74
N PHE A 293 16.92 -8.94 9.27
CA PHE A 293 16.85 -10.07 10.20
C PHE A 293 17.43 -11.33 9.56
N TYR A 294 17.04 -11.64 8.32
CA TYR A 294 17.56 -12.80 7.62
C TYR A 294 19.08 -12.74 7.38
N ASN A 295 19.65 -11.57 7.05
CA ASN A 295 21.11 -11.46 6.92
C ASN A 295 21.81 -11.57 8.28
N THR A 296 21.22 -11.02 9.34
CA THR A 296 21.86 -10.99 10.67
C THR A 296 21.83 -12.36 11.33
N TYR A 297 20.75 -13.12 11.14
CA TYR A 297 20.54 -14.43 11.77
C TYR A 297 20.71 -15.62 10.82
N GLY A 298 20.72 -15.40 9.50
CA GLY A 298 20.81 -16.46 8.49
C GLY A 298 22.24 -16.90 8.18
N ASP A 299 23.23 -15.99 8.27
CA ASP A 299 24.64 -16.33 8.01
C ASP A 299 25.14 -17.42 8.98
N SER A 300 24.65 -17.46 10.23
CA SER A 300 25.02 -18.52 11.18
C SER A 300 24.48 -19.90 10.82
N VAL A 301 23.36 -19.98 10.08
CA VAL A 301 22.71 -21.25 9.72
C VAL A 301 23.32 -21.83 8.45
N ASP A 302 23.62 -21.00 7.46
CA ASP A 302 24.25 -21.45 6.21
C ASP A 302 25.71 -21.86 6.47
N ASP A 303 26.47 -21.13 7.30
CA ASP A 303 27.84 -21.53 7.68
C ASP A 303 27.86 -22.91 8.33
N THR A 304 26.89 -23.21 9.20
CA THR A 304 26.76 -24.51 9.87
C THR A 304 26.50 -25.64 8.86
N LYS A 305 25.70 -25.40 7.82
CA LYS A 305 25.43 -26.41 6.78
C LYS A 305 26.63 -26.66 5.87
N THR A 306 27.34 -25.61 5.44
CA THR A 306 28.57 -25.80 4.67
C THR A 306 29.62 -26.55 5.48
N LEU A 307 29.72 -26.31 6.79
CA LEU A 307 30.63 -27.08 7.64
C LEU A 307 30.22 -28.56 7.76
N ILE A 308 28.92 -28.87 7.79
CA ILE A 308 28.43 -30.25 7.81
C ILE A 308 28.70 -30.95 6.47
N ASP A 309 28.36 -30.31 5.34
CA ASP A 309 28.57 -30.86 4.00
C ASP A 309 30.07 -31.02 3.68
N ASP A 310 30.92 -30.08 4.09
CA ASP A 310 32.38 -30.19 3.94
C ASP A 310 32.97 -31.31 4.80
N ASN A 311 32.39 -31.56 5.99
CA ASN A 311 32.83 -32.64 6.86
C ASN A 311 32.39 -34.01 6.32
N GLU A 312 31.16 -34.14 5.84
CA GLU A 312 30.68 -35.37 5.18
C GLU A 312 31.46 -35.67 3.89
N SER A 313 31.72 -34.66 3.06
CA SER A 313 32.50 -34.85 1.83
C SER A 313 33.96 -35.18 2.13
N ARG A 314 34.60 -34.57 3.14
CA ARG A 314 35.94 -34.98 3.63
C ARG A 314 35.96 -36.40 4.17
N GLN A 315 34.92 -36.85 4.88
CA GLN A 315 34.82 -38.23 5.34
C GLN A 315 34.67 -39.20 4.16
N SER A 316 33.86 -38.87 3.16
CA SER A 316 33.70 -39.71 1.96
C SER A 316 34.99 -39.79 1.13
N ILE A 317 35.76 -38.70 1.04
CA ILE A 317 37.06 -38.68 0.35
C ILE A 317 38.06 -39.53 1.12
N LYS A 318 38.16 -39.40 2.45
CA LYS A 318 39.04 -40.26 3.26
C LYS A 318 38.73 -41.75 3.10
N MET A 319 37.46 -42.13 2.99
CA MET A 319 37.07 -43.52 2.73
C MET A 319 37.48 -44.02 1.34
N LYS A 320 37.50 -43.15 0.32
CA LYS A 320 37.92 -43.53 -1.02
C LYS A 320 39.44 -43.52 -1.18
N THR A 321 40.16 -42.61 -0.52
CA THR A 321 41.62 -42.54 -0.60
C THR A 321 42.28 -43.76 0.06
N SER A 322 41.70 -44.32 1.12
CA SER A 322 42.19 -45.60 1.69
C SER A 322 41.93 -46.82 0.79
N GLN A 323 41.09 -46.71 -0.25
CA GLN A 323 40.93 -47.77 -1.26
C GLN A 323 41.79 -47.55 -2.53
N GLN A 324 42.40 -46.38 -2.70
CA GLN A 324 43.04 -45.99 -3.96
C GLN A 324 44.53 -45.61 -3.82
N GLU A 325 45.20 -46.17 -2.82
CA GLU A 325 46.66 -46.06 -2.65
C GLU A 325 47.44 -47.15 -3.44
N ILE A 326 46.84 -47.67 -4.52
CA ILE A 326 47.50 -48.55 -5.49
C ILE A 326 47.45 -47.85 -6.86
N ALA A 327 48.61 -47.36 -7.30
CA ALA A 327 48.93 -46.83 -8.62
C ALA A 327 48.51 -45.36 -8.93
N VAL A 328 49.43 -44.41 -8.73
CA VAL A 328 49.45 -43.16 -9.49
C VAL A 328 50.84 -42.97 -10.13
N PRO A 329 50.95 -42.93 -11.47
CA PRO A 329 52.19 -42.63 -12.18
C PRO A 329 52.47 -41.11 -12.21
N ALA A 330 53.73 -40.75 -12.04
CA ALA A 330 54.23 -39.39 -11.97
C ALA A 330 54.36 -38.75 -13.36
N ASN A 331 53.36 -37.98 -13.85
CA ASN A 331 53.58 -37.06 -14.98
C ASN A 331 52.48 -36.00 -15.24
N ILE A 332 52.09 -35.14 -14.29
CA ILE A 332 51.18 -34.00 -14.61
C ILE A 332 51.51 -32.79 -13.71
N HIS A 333 52.65 -32.12 -13.92
CA HIS A 333 52.98 -30.87 -13.20
C HIS A 333 52.95 -29.58 -14.06
N ASP A 334 52.91 -29.65 -15.39
CA ASP A 334 53.34 -28.48 -16.20
C ASP A 334 52.26 -27.64 -16.92
N LYS A 335 50.94 -27.78 -16.66
CA LYS A 335 49.92 -27.13 -17.52
C LYS A 335 48.94 -26.11 -16.92
N TRP A 336 49.06 -25.69 -15.66
CA TRP A 336 47.99 -24.87 -15.01
C TRP A 336 48.29 -23.39 -14.73
N GLN A 337 49.33 -22.77 -15.31
CA GLN A 337 49.66 -21.36 -15.02
C GLN A 337 49.02 -20.29 -15.93
N ALA A 338 48.20 -20.62 -16.94
CA ALA A 338 47.93 -19.65 -18.01
C ALA A 338 46.64 -18.80 -17.97
N TRP A 339 45.70 -18.94 -17.02
CA TRP A 339 44.41 -18.23 -17.15
C TRP A 339 43.85 -17.62 -15.86
N ARG A 340 44.15 -16.33 -15.63
CA ARG A 340 43.28 -15.41 -14.87
C ARG A 340 43.28 -14.01 -15.52
N PRO A 341 42.22 -13.57 -16.20
CA PRO A 341 42.03 -12.17 -16.52
C PRO A 341 41.39 -11.43 -15.33
N MET A 342 41.98 -10.29 -14.98
CA MET A 342 41.47 -9.32 -14.02
C MET A 342 40.14 -8.70 -14.52
N GLN A 343 39.08 -8.80 -13.73
CA GLN A 343 37.91 -7.92 -13.87
C GLN A 343 38.12 -6.69 -12.97
N LYS A 344 38.30 -5.52 -13.60
CA LYS A 344 38.20 -4.21 -12.96
C LYS A 344 36.74 -3.73 -12.99
N PHE A 345 36.27 -3.40 -11.79
CA PHE A 345 35.17 -2.51 -11.33
C PHE A 345 33.94 -2.25 -12.21
#